data_AF-A0A7D7G8R9-F1
#
_entry.id   AF-A0A7D7G8R9-F1
#
_cell.length_a   1.000
_cell.length_b   1.000
_cell.length_c   1.000
_cell.angle_alpha   90.00
_cell.angle_beta   90.00
_cell.angle_gamma   90.00
#
_symmetry.space_group_name_H-M   'P 1'
#
loop_
_entity.id
_entity.type
_entity.pdbx_description
1 polymer ?
#
loop_
_entity_poly.entity_id
_entity_poly.type
_entity_poly.pdbx_seq_one_letter_code
_entity_poly.pdbx_strand_id
1 'polypeptide(L)'
;MEGLLNFLPMIIIVGGMMFFMSRTQKKRMQAMQEMMNSIQKGTEIVTIGGLHGVVEELNDDTVVLDCEGVYLTFERRAIGRVVSTSTVSVEDLQPRDDVEVEEETTAE
;
A
#
# COMPACT_ATOMS: atom_id res chain seq x y z
N MET A 1 9.03 -13.94 -44.46
CA MET A 1 9.41 -12.72 -43.69
C MET A 1 8.30 -11.67 -43.63
N GLU A 2 7.22 -11.78 -44.42
CA GLU A 2 6.13 -10.78 -44.45
C GLU A 2 5.19 -10.84 -43.22
N GLY A 3 5.05 -12.01 -42.58
CA GLY A 3 4.22 -12.14 -41.37
C GLY A 3 4.72 -11.29 -40.19
N LEU A 4 6.04 -11.09 -40.06
CA LEU A 4 6.62 -10.33 -38.96
C LEU A 4 6.29 -8.82 -39.06
N LEU A 5 6.20 -8.28 -40.29
CA LEU A 5 5.79 -6.89 -40.51
C LEU A 5 4.31 -6.66 -40.17
N ASN A 6 3.44 -7.65 -40.39
CA ASN A 6 2.02 -7.54 -40.05
C ASN A 6 1.75 -7.56 -38.54
N PHE A 7 2.63 -8.19 -37.75
CA PHE A 7 2.55 -8.15 -36.28
C PHE A 7 3.21 -6.90 -35.68
N LEU A 8 3.96 -6.12 -36.46
CA LEU A 8 4.65 -4.91 -36.01
C LEU A 8 3.72 -3.89 -35.30
N PRO A 9 2.52 -3.52 -35.83
CA PRO A 9 1.62 -2.61 -35.12
C PRO A 9 1.08 -3.22 -33.82
N MET A 10 0.84 -4.53 -33.78
CA MET A 10 0.36 -5.21 -32.58
C MET A 10 1.45 -5.32 -31.49
N ILE A 11 2.70 -5.57 -31.89
CA ILE A 11 3.86 -5.59 -31.00
C ILE A 11 4.13 -4.20 -30.42
N ILE A 12 3.93 -3.12 -31.19
CA ILE A 12 4.08 -1.75 -30.68
C ILE A 12 3.05 -1.43 -29.60
N ILE A 13 1.78 -1.81 -29.80
CA ILE A 13 0.72 -1.57 -28.81
C ILE A 13 0.97 -2.39 -27.54
N VAL A 14 1.26 -3.69 -27.68
CA VAL A 14 1.56 -4.57 -26.55
C VAL A 14 2.82 -4.14 -25.83
N GLY A 15 3.88 -3.77 -26.56
CA GLY A 15 5.13 -3.27 -26.02
C GLY A 15 4.96 -1.93 -25.29
N GLY A 16 4.16 -1.01 -25.84
CA GLY A 16 3.82 0.27 -25.20
C GLY A 16 3.04 0.09 -23.90
N MET A 17 2.03 -0.80 -23.90
CA MET A 17 1.24 -1.11 -22.72
C MET A 17 2.07 -1.85 -21.65
N MET A 18 2.92 -2.79 -22.06
CA MET A 18 3.87 -3.48 -21.17
C MET A 18 4.92 -2.52 -20.60
N PHE A 19 5.39 -1.54 -21.36
CA PHE A 19 6.34 -0.54 -20.86
C PHE A 19 5.70 0.35 -19.77
N PHE A 20 4.47 0.80 -19.99
CA PHE A 20 3.73 1.59 -19.00
C PHE A 20 3.38 0.77 -17.74
N MET A 21 2.96 -0.49 -17.91
CA MET A 21 2.61 -1.39 -16.81
C MET A 21 3.84 -1.89 -16.04
N SER A 22 4.96 -2.18 -16.70
CA SER A 22 6.21 -2.57 -16.03
C SER A 22 6.75 -1.43 -15.15
N ARG A 23 6.62 -0.18 -15.60
CA ARG A 23 7.01 0.98 -14.80
C ARG A 23 6.14 1.13 -13.54
N THR A 24 4.84 0.85 -13.62
CA THR A 24 3.94 0.92 -12.46
C THR A 24 4.05 -0.29 -11.54
N GLN A 25 4.29 -1.49 -12.09
CA GLN A 25 4.50 -2.70 -11.29
C GLN A 25 5.78 -2.66 -10.48
N LYS A 26 6.90 -2.18 -11.05
CA LYS A 26 8.16 -2.02 -10.32
C LYS A 26 8.00 -1.10 -9.11
N LYS A 27 7.26 0.00 -9.25
CA LYS A 27 6.95 0.91 -8.14
C LYS A 27 6.16 0.23 -7.02
N ARG A 28 5.17 -0.61 -7.36
CA ARG A 28 4.39 -1.36 -6.35
C ARG A 28 5.24 -2.38 -5.60
N MET A 29 6.13 -3.08 -6.29
CA MET A 29 7.06 -4.02 -5.66
C MET A 29 8.07 -3.31 -4.75
N GLN A 30 8.61 -2.17 -5.21
CA GLN A 30 9.53 -1.35 -4.42
C GLN A 30 8.85 -0.80 -3.15
N ALA A 31 7.62 -0.28 -3.26
CA ALA A 31 6.88 0.21 -2.10
C ALA A 31 6.60 -0.89 -1.06
N MET A 32 6.28 -2.11 -1.51
CA MET A 32 6.12 -3.27 -0.62
C MET A 32 7.43 -3.60 0.11
N GLN A 33 8.56 -3.54 -0.61
CA GLN A 33 9.87 -3.84 -0.05
C GLN A 33 10.35 -2.75 0.92
N GLU A 34 10.09 -1.48 0.61
CA GLU A 34 10.37 -0.33 1.47
C GLU A 34 9.52 -0.38 2.75
N MET A 35 8.24 -0.73 2.65
CA MET A 35 7.38 -0.96 3.82
C MET A 35 7.98 -2.07 4.71
N MET A 36 8.38 -3.20 4.13
CA MET A 36 8.98 -4.29 4.91
C MET A 36 10.30 -3.89 5.61
N ASN A 37 11.06 -2.97 5.02
CA ASN A 37 12.30 -2.45 5.61
C ASN A 37 12.05 -1.39 6.70
N SER A 38 10.91 -0.70 6.65
CA SER A 38 10.54 0.31 7.66
C SER A 38 10.11 -0.30 9.00
N ILE A 39 9.74 -1.59 9.01
CA ILE A 39 9.28 -2.27 10.23
C ILE A 39 10.50 -2.58 11.12
N GLN A 40 10.57 -1.90 12.25
CA GLN A 40 11.59 -2.10 13.29
C GLN A 40 10.92 -2.35 14.64
N LYS A 41 11.68 -2.86 15.62
CA LYS A 41 11.18 -2.99 17.00
C LYS A 41 10.75 -1.62 17.53
N GLY A 42 9.61 -1.55 18.22
CA GLY A 42 8.98 -0.32 18.70
C GLY A 42 8.11 0.40 17.67
N THR A 43 7.95 -0.14 16.45
CA THR A 43 7.10 0.47 15.44
C THR A 43 5.63 0.15 15.69
N GLU A 44 4.77 1.17 15.73
CA GLU A 44 3.32 0.97 15.75
C GLU A 44 2.82 0.63 14.35
N ILE A 45 2.07 -0.45 14.23
CA ILE A 45 1.55 -0.97 12.97
C ILE A 45 0.06 -1.27 13.07
N VAL A 46 -0.58 -1.38 11.91
CA VAL A 46 -1.93 -1.91 11.77
C VAL A 46 -1.87 -3.12 10.86
N THR A 47 -2.37 -4.25 11.35
CA THR A 47 -2.51 -5.48 10.56
C THR A 47 -3.61 -5.32 9.51
N ILE A 48 -3.68 -6.24 8.53
CA ILE A 48 -4.72 -6.23 7.49
C ILE A 48 -6.14 -6.33 8.10
N GLY A 49 -6.28 -7.01 9.26
CA GLY A 49 -7.54 -7.12 9.99
C GLY A 49 -7.92 -5.88 10.80
N GLY A 50 -7.12 -4.82 10.77
CA GLY A 50 -7.36 -3.60 11.55
C GLY A 50 -6.89 -3.68 13.00
N LEU A 51 -6.16 -4.73 13.41
CA LEU A 51 -5.54 -4.80 14.74
C LEU A 51 -4.38 -3.80 14.82
N HIS A 52 -4.43 -2.93 15.82
CA HIS A 52 -3.34 -2.02 16.18
C HIS A 52 -2.43 -2.71 17.20
N GLY A 53 -1.12 -2.54 17.04
CA GLY A 53 -0.14 -3.06 17.98
C GLY A 53 1.25 -2.51 17.72
N VAL A 54 2.16 -2.80 18.65
CA VAL A 54 3.56 -2.37 18.58
C VAL A 54 4.44 -3.58 18.32
N VAL A 55 5.42 -3.44 17.44
CA VAL A 55 6.35 -4.53 17.13
C VAL A 55 7.35 -4.74 18.26
N GLU A 56 7.27 -5.88 18.95
CA GLU A 56 8.21 -6.24 20.02
C GLU A 56 9.42 -7.01 19.46
N GLU A 57 9.15 -7.98 18.57
CA GLU A 57 10.18 -8.82 17.97
C GLU A 57 9.95 -9.05 16.48
N LEU A 58 11.05 -9.07 15.72
CA LEU A 58 11.06 -9.28 14.28
C LEU A 58 11.96 -10.46 13.96
N ASN A 59 11.38 -11.45 13.30
CA ASN A 59 12.09 -12.56 12.68
C ASN A 59 11.96 -12.44 11.14
N ASP A 60 12.57 -13.37 10.40
CA ASP A 60 12.55 -13.34 8.93
C ASP A 60 11.14 -13.52 8.34
N ASP A 61 10.32 -14.40 8.92
CA ASP A 61 8.98 -14.71 8.43
C ASP A 61 7.84 -14.25 9.36
N THR A 62 8.15 -14.05 10.64
CA THR A 62 7.18 -13.75 11.69
C THR A 62 7.52 -12.47 12.45
N VAL A 63 6.51 -11.86 13.05
CA VAL A 63 6.60 -10.67 13.88
C VAL A 63 5.77 -10.88 15.14
N VAL A 64 6.32 -10.51 16.29
CA VAL A 64 5.61 -10.52 17.56
C VAL A 64 5.12 -9.10 17.82
N LEU A 65 3.80 -8.97 18.00
CA LEU A 65 3.14 -7.72 18.29
C LEU A 65 2.72 -7.69 19.76
N ASP A 66 3.00 -6.59 20.44
CA ASP A 66 2.41 -6.23 21.72
C ASP A 66 1.09 -5.48 21.47
N CYS A 67 0.00 -6.09 21.96
CA CYS A 67 -1.35 -5.55 21.94
C CYS A 67 -1.81 -5.38 23.39
N GLU A 68 -1.44 -4.25 24.02
CA GLU A 68 -1.81 -3.92 25.41
C GLU A 68 -1.35 -4.95 26.46
N GLY A 69 -0.13 -5.46 26.31
CA GLY A 69 0.48 -6.46 27.21
C GLY A 69 0.22 -7.91 26.78
N VAL A 70 -0.49 -8.12 25.66
CA VAL A 70 -0.66 -9.44 25.04
C VAL A 70 0.27 -9.56 23.85
N TYR A 71 1.17 -10.55 23.89
CA TYR A 71 2.11 -10.83 22.82
C TYR A 71 1.53 -11.87 21.86
N LEU A 72 1.38 -11.48 20.59
CA LEU A 72 0.81 -12.31 19.54
C LEU A 72 1.77 -12.41 18.37
N THR A 73 2.00 -13.64 17.89
CA THR A 73 2.83 -13.90 16.73
C THR A 73 1.99 -13.87 15.46
N PHE A 74 2.36 -12.98 14.54
CA PHE A 74 1.78 -12.89 13.22
C PHE A 74 2.84 -13.17 12.16
N GLU A 75 2.40 -13.55 10.96
CA GLU A 75 3.29 -13.56 9.80
C GLU A 75 3.57 -12.12 9.36
N ARG A 76 4.78 -11.82 8.88
CA ARG A 76 5.12 -10.48 8.37
C ARG A 76 4.18 -10.00 7.27
N ARG A 77 3.65 -10.92 6.48
CA ARG A 77 2.68 -10.63 5.41
C ARG A 77 1.32 -10.12 5.94
N ALA A 78 1.03 -10.29 7.22
CA ALA A 78 -0.20 -9.83 7.86
C ALA A 78 -0.16 -8.34 8.24
N ILE A 79 0.99 -7.68 8.12
CA ILE A 79 1.15 -6.25 8.39
C ILE A 79 0.60 -5.44 7.21
N GLY A 80 -0.38 -4.59 7.47
CA GLY A 80 -1.09 -3.82 6.44
C GLY A 80 -0.52 -2.41 6.23
N ARG A 81 -0.18 -1.72 7.31
CA ARG A 81 0.47 -0.40 7.26
C ARG A 81 1.23 -0.09 8.54
N VAL A 82 2.21 0.80 8.42
CA VAL A 82 2.96 1.35 9.56
C VAL A 82 2.32 2.68 9.98
N VAL A 83 2.05 2.85 11.28
CA VAL A 83 1.47 4.08 11.87
C VAL A 83 2.57 5.03 12.30
N SER A 84 3.66 4.49 12.85
CA SER A 84 4.83 5.27 13.24
C SER A 84 5.76 5.47 12.05
N THR A 85 5.54 6.55 11.32
CA THR A 85 6.61 7.23 10.60
C THR A 85 6.58 8.67 11.09
N SER A 86 7.49 9.00 12.00
CA SER A 86 7.93 10.37 12.25
C SER A 86 8.58 10.89 10.97
N THR A 87 7.75 11.25 9.98
CA THR A 87 7.89 12.18 8.86
C THR A 87 6.74 11.86 7.90
N VAL A 88 5.57 12.41 8.19
CA VAL A 88 4.52 12.59 7.17
C VAL A 88 5.10 13.59 6.15
N SER A 89 5.50 13.12 4.97
CA SER A 89 5.55 13.96 3.78
C SER A 89 4.12 14.40 3.49
N VAL A 90 3.85 15.68 3.76
CA VAL A 90 2.57 16.34 3.58
C VAL A 90 2.34 16.54 2.09
N GLU A 91 1.99 15.49 1.33
CA GLU A 91 1.77 15.66 -0.13
C GLU A 91 0.67 14.81 -0.76
N ASP A 92 -0.12 14.02 -0.01
CA ASP A 92 -1.24 13.26 -0.62
C ASP A 92 -2.52 13.19 0.23
N LEU A 93 -2.86 14.30 0.90
CA LEU A 93 -4.23 14.56 1.34
C LEU A 93 -4.74 15.76 0.55
N GLN A 94 -5.11 15.55 -0.71
CA GLN A 94 -6.10 16.42 -1.32
C GLN A 94 -7.43 16.18 -0.61
N PRO A 95 -8.03 17.18 0.03
CA PRO A 95 -9.40 17.10 0.51
C PRO A 95 -10.32 16.80 -0.67
N ARG A 96 -11.16 15.77 -0.54
CA ARG A 96 -12.34 15.59 -1.39
C ARG A 96 -13.38 16.61 -0.91
N ASP A 97 -13.30 17.82 -1.41
CA ASP A 97 -14.35 18.84 -1.27
C ASP A 97 -15.43 18.61 -2.32
N ASP A 98 -16.37 17.72 -2.03
CA ASP A 98 -17.69 17.63 -2.69
C ASP A 98 -18.52 16.45 -2.19
N VAL A 99 -18.99 16.54 -0.93
CA VAL A 99 -20.31 16.00 -0.57
C VAL A 99 -21.21 17.19 -0.32
N GLU A 100 -21.87 17.68 -1.36
CA GLU A 100 -23.08 18.49 -1.22
C GLU A 100 -24.14 17.61 -0.55
N VAL A 101 -24.39 17.88 0.73
CA VAL A 101 -25.58 17.40 1.43
C VAL A 101 -26.73 18.28 0.96
N GLU A 102 -27.61 17.72 0.12
CA GLU A 102 -28.93 18.29 -0.15
C GLU A 102 -29.71 18.29 1.18
N GLU A 103 -29.91 19.47 1.77
CA GLU A 103 -30.95 19.68 2.77
C GLU A 103 -32.22 20.17 2.07
N GLU A 104 -33.12 19.24 1.76
CA GLU A 104 -34.55 19.57 1.68
C GLU A 104 -35.04 19.88 3.09
N THR A 105 -35.49 21.11 3.33
CA THR A 105 -36.56 21.39 4.31
C THR A 105 -37.39 22.57 3.85
N THR A 106 -38.61 22.24 3.48
CA THR A 106 -39.78 23.10 3.33
C THR A 106 -40.13 23.85 4.62
N ALA A 107 -40.38 25.16 4.52
CA ALA A 107 -41.42 25.88 5.27
C ALA A 107 -41.49 27.35 4.83
N GLU A 108 -42.46 27.70 3.97
CA GLU A 108 -43.54 28.69 4.20
C GLU A 108 -44.43 28.79 2.95
#